data_AF-E7MKF6-F1
#
_entry.id   AF-E7MKF6-F1
#
_cell.length_a   1.000
_cell.length_b   1.000
_cell.length_c   1.000
_cell.angle_alpha   90.00
_cell.angle_beta   90.00
_cell.angle_gamma   90.00
#
_symmetry.space_group_name_H-M   'P 1'
#
loop_
_entity.id
_entity.type
_entity.pdbx_description
1 polymer ?
#
loop_
_entity_poly.entity_id
_entity_poly.type
_entity_poly.pdbx_seq_one_letter_code
_entity_poly.pdbx_strand_id
1 'polypeptide(L)'
;MQAIFIEIFFLLVLLKKKESMEKGKYNGIAVSIVAGDSKAKRYTVTDDLEIIDTLVETDDFCIMSPISYAGKSRKSEFARFLYAMAIDLDGVDTLDEWNFLMTQIDKGHEMLSFVWGLPRPTYIVGSGTGLHLYFVFERPIPLFRSTVKELERLRRRITWQAWTQGASSLHDNVQYESLFQGFRMVGSITKNGERTRAFKVGEKVTVEYLNQYVPEEYRVVKFSY
;
A
#
# COMPACT_ATOMS: atom_id res chain seq x y z
N MET A 1 9.50 -3.44 14.92
CA MET A 1 8.50 -2.57 14.29
C MET A 1 9.11 -1.68 13.20
N GLN A 2 10.21 -0.97 13.50
CA GLN A 2 10.97 -0.16 12.51
C GLN A 2 11.35 -0.91 11.23
N ALA A 3 11.90 -2.14 11.32
CA ALA A 3 12.37 -2.90 10.15
C ALA A 3 11.28 -3.15 9.08
N ILE A 4 10.03 -3.36 9.50
CA ILE A 4 8.90 -3.60 8.59
C ILE A 4 8.44 -2.29 7.93
N PHE A 5 8.43 -1.20 8.69
CA PHE A 5 8.12 0.13 8.15
C PHE A 5 9.19 0.57 7.14
N ILE A 6 10.45 0.25 7.42
CA ILE A 6 11.58 0.43 6.51
C ILE A 6 11.34 -0.38 5.23
N GLU A 7 11.02 -1.67 5.29
CA GLU A 7 10.85 -2.47 4.06
C GLU A 7 9.59 -2.13 3.26
N ILE A 8 8.45 -1.81 3.90
CA ILE A 8 7.19 -1.48 3.21
C ILE A 8 7.26 -0.10 2.54
N PHE A 9 7.89 0.87 3.22
CA PHE A 9 7.82 2.27 2.79
C PHE A 9 9.14 2.82 2.25
N PHE A 10 10.30 2.18 2.49
CA PHE A 10 11.59 2.75 2.10
C PHE A 10 12.66 1.76 1.60
N LEU A 11 13.05 1.95 0.34
CA LEU A 11 14.48 1.97 0.04
C LEU A 11 15.04 3.24 0.70
N LEU A 12 15.85 3.10 1.75
CA LEU A 12 16.52 4.17 2.50
C LEU A 12 17.31 5.20 1.64
N VAL A 13 17.41 5.01 0.34
CA VAL A 13 18.27 5.77 -0.57
C VAL A 13 17.62 7.05 -1.12
N LEU A 14 16.28 7.14 -1.18
CA LEU A 14 15.58 8.21 -1.93
C LEU A 14 14.95 9.31 -1.08
N LEU A 15 14.88 9.12 0.25
CA LEU A 15 14.40 10.15 1.15
C LEU A 15 15.42 11.25 1.38
N LYS A 16 14.93 12.47 1.65
CA LYS A 16 15.81 13.53 2.15
C LYS A 16 16.37 13.12 3.51
N LYS A 17 17.65 13.45 3.69
CA LYS A 17 18.27 13.57 5.02
C LYS A 17 17.61 14.71 5.77
N LYS A 18 17.27 14.51 7.04
CA LYS A 18 16.71 15.55 7.91
C LYS A 18 17.56 16.82 7.94
N GLU A 19 18.89 16.67 7.95
CA GLU A 19 19.83 17.78 8.08
C GLU A 19 20.27 18.41 6.75
N SER A 20 19.94 17.82 5.59
CA SER A 20 20.38 18.34 4.29
C SER A 20 19.22 18.46 3.30
N MET A 21 18.94 19.69 2.87
CA MET A 21 18.01 19.99 1.78
C MET A 21 18.68 19.71 0.42
N GLU A 22 19.05 18.46 0.18
CA GLU A 22 19.63 18.03 -1.08
C GLU A 22 18.60 18.12 -2.21
N LYS A 23 19.00 18.80 -3.29
CA LYS A 23 18.21 18.97 -4.50
C LYS A 23 18.07 17.60 -5.17
N GLY A 24 16.84 17.14 -5.42
CA GLY A 24 16.56 15.85 -6.07
C GLY A 24 16.08 14.73 -5.13
N LYS A 25 16.13 14.93 -3.81
CA LYS A 25 15.56 13.98 -2.84
C LYS A 25 14.10 14.32 -2.50
N TYR A 26 13.29 13.31 -2.24
CA TYR A 26 11.85 13.43 -1.99
C TYR A 26 11.51 12.98 -0.57
N ASN A 27 10.28 13.23 -0.11
CA ASN A 27 9.88 12.91 1.27
C ASN A 27 8.63 12.05 1.31
N GLY A 28 8.49 11.26 2.37
CA GLY A 28 7.19 10.72 2.75
C GLY A 28 6.33 11.82 3.40
N ILE A 29 5.01 11.66 3.36
CA ILE A 29 4.09 12.55 4.07
C ILE A 29 3.12 11.70 4.88
N ALA A 30 3.25 11.80 6.21
CA ALA A 30 2.31 11.19 7.15
C ALA A 30 1.25 12.22 7.57
N VAL A 31 0.07 11.72 7.90
CA VAL A 31 -1.04 12.51 8.41
C VAL A 31 -1.51 11.88 9.72
N SER A 32 -1.59 12.65 10.79
CA SER A 32 -2.27 12.20 12.02
C SER A 32 -3.54 13.00 12.26
N ILE A 33 -4.55 12.30 12.76
CA ILE A 33 -5.85 12.87 13.15
C ILE A 33 -6.08 12.43 14.59
N VAL A 34 -6.10 13.41 15.49
CA VAL A 34 -6.40 13.19 16.91
C VAL A 34 -7.90 12.88 17.04
N ALA A 35 -8.26 11.90 17.87
CA ALA A 35 -9.66 11.58 18.11
C ALA A 35 -10.44 12.82 18.60
N GLY A 36 -11.56 13.14 17.94
CA GLY A 36 -12.37 14.31 18.25
C GLY A 36 -11.87 15.64 17.65
N ASP A 37 -10.71 15.67 17.00
CA ASP A 37 -10.25 16.84 16.25
C ASP A 37 -10.73 16.77 14.79
N SER A 38 -11.10 17.93 14.24
CA SER A 38 -11.46 18.08 12.83
C SER A 38 -10.24 18.39 11.95
N LYS A 39 -9.10 18.75 12.55
CA LYS A 39 -7.89 19.16 11.83
C LYS A 39 -6.86 18.03 11.75
N ALA A 40 -6.53 17.67 10.52
CA ALA A 40 -5.43 16.75 10.25
C ALA A 40 -4.07 17.46 10.37
N LYS A 41 -3.14 16.87 11.15
CA LYS A 41 -1.74 17.29 11.24
C LYS A 41 -0.93 16.57 10.18
N ARG A 42 -0.01 17.29 9.53
CA ARG A 42 0.85 16.75 8.45
C ARG A 42 2.31 16.76 8.87
N TYR A 43 2.98 15.64 8.66
CA TYR A 43 4.38 15.45 9.02
C TYR A 43 5.18 15.06 7.78
N THR A 44 6.40 15.60 7.68
CA THR A 44 7.35 15.22 6.63
C THR A 44 8.20 14.07 7.14
N VAL A 45 8.19 12.94 6.44
CA VAL A 45 8.98 11.76 6.82
C VAL A 45 10.26 11.75 5.99
N THR A 46 11.38 11.74 6.69
CA THR A 46 12.76 11.71 6.19
C THR A 46 13.42 10.37 6.49
N ASP A 47 14.63 10.15 5.98
CA ASP A 47 15.36 8.86 6.05
C ASP A 47 15.72 8.39 7.47
N ASP A 48 15.75 9.30 8.43
CA ASP A 48 15.95 9.05 9.85
C ASP A 48 14.74 8.44 10.56
N LEU A 49 13.54 8.53 9.96
CA LEU A 49 12.29 7.94 10.42
C LEU A 49 11.82 8.35 11.82
N GLU A 50 12.43 9.36 12.46
CA GLU A 50 12.05 9.82 13.81
C GLU A 50 10.56 10.18 13.92
N ILE A 51 10.00 10.75 12.85
CA ILE A 51 8.58 11.09 12.76
C ILE A 51 7.71 9.85 12.83
N ILE A 52 8.15 8.72 12.25
CA ILE A 52 7.41 7.46 12.34
C ILE A 52 7.40 6.99 13.80
N ASP A 53 8.54 6.99 14.48
CA ASP A 53 8.64 6.61 15.90
C ASP A 53 7.72 7.48 16.77
N THR A 54 7.74 8.79 16.55
CA THR A 54 6.85 9.72 17.26
C THR A 54 5.38 9.39 17.03
N LEU A 55 4.99 9.07 15.79
CA LEU A 55 3.58 8.83 15.44
C LEU A 55 3.06 7.47 15.92
N VAL A 56 3.92 6.44 16.03
CA VAL A 56 3.49 5.13 16.55
C VAL A 56 3.33 5.13 18.08
N GLU A 57 3.93 6.08 18.78
CA GLU A 57 3.76 6.26 20.23
C GLU A 57 2.45 6.96 20.59
N THR A 58 1.81 7.67 19.66
CA THR A 58 0.52 8.34 19.91
C THR A 58 -0.67 7.40 19.71
N ASP A 59 -1.83 7.80 20.25
CA ASP A 59 -3.12 7.18 19.97
C ASP A 59 -3.88 7.92 18.84
N ASP A 60 -3.15 8.59 17.95
CA ASP A 60 -3.75 9.26 16.79
C ASP A 60 -4.04 8.26 15.67
N PHE A 61 -5.09 8.53 14.90
CA PHE A 61 -5.29 7.85 13.63
C PHE A 61 -4.26 8.37 12.62
N CYS A 62 -3.27 7.54 12.29
CA CYS A 62 -2.17 7.90 11.42
C CYS A 62 -2.26 7.19 10.07
N ILE A 63 -2.14 7.94 8.98
CA ILE A 63 -2.12 7.41 7.61
C ILE A 63 -0.92 7.94 6.81
N MET A 64 -0.45 7.10 5.89
CA MET A 64 0.61 7.44 4.95
C MET A 64 0.43 6.65 3.65
N SER A 65 0.73 7.26 2.51
CA SER A 65 0.78 6.56 1.22
C SER A 65 2.19 6.00 0.98
N PRO A 66 2.34 4.87 0.27
CA PRO A 66 3.65 4.32 -0.13
C PRO A 66 4.26 5.12 -1.30
N ILE A 67 4.27 6.44 -1.17
CA ILE A 67 4.63 7.41 -2.21
C ILE A 67 5.57 8.47 -1.62
N SER A 68 6.57 8.86 -2.41
CA SER A 68 7.37 10.05 -2.11
C SER A 68 6.86 11.28 -2.85
N TYR A 69 7.04 12.44 -2.23
CA TYR A 69 6.55 13.73 -2.70
C TYR A 69 7.67 14.77 -2.78
N ALA A 70 7.56 15.66 -3.76
CA ALA A 70 8.31 16.90 -3.79
C ALA A 70 7.67 17.94 -2.85
N GLY A 71 8.41 18.36 -1.82
CA GLY A 71 7.94 19.35 -0.85
C GLY A 71 7.22 18.73 0.34
N LYS A 72 6.17 19.41 0.83
CA LYS A 72 5.43 19.06 2.06
C LYS A 72 3.92 18.81 1.81
N SER A 73 3.54 18.65 0.54
CA SER A 73 2.15 18.49 0.12
C SER A 73 1.91 17.11 -0.49
N ARG A 74 0.85 16.44 -0.06
CA ARG A 74 0.48 15.08 -0.52
C ARG A 74 -0.36 15.07 -1.80
N LYS A 75 -0.53 16.23 -2.45
CA LYS A 75 -1.27 16.31 -3.72
C LYS A 75 -0.56 15.49 -4.80
N SER A 76 -1.34 14.89 -5.69
CA SER A 76 -0.83 14.03 -6.77
C SER A 76 0.18 14.73 -7.68
N GLU A 77 0.04 16.04 -7.91
CA GLU A 77 1.01 16.86 -8.68
C GLU A 77 2.44 16.86 -8.08
N PHE A 78 2.55 16.61 -6.78
CA PHE A 78 3.82 16.53 -6.07
C PHE A 78 4.32 15.09 -5.90
N ALA A 79 3.53 14.07 -6.24
CA ALA A 79 3.97 12.68 -6.17
C ALA A 79 5.09 12.40 -7.17
N ARG A 80 6.10 11.62 -6.77
CA ARG A 80 7.30 11.38 -7.58
C ARG A 80 7.57 9.91 -7.81
N PHE A 81 7.54 9.11 -6.74
CA PHE A 81 7.77 7.68 -6.85
C PHE A 81 6.79 6.89 -6.00
N LEU A 82 6.31 5.77 -6.55
CA LEU A 82 5.55 4.74 -5.86
C LEU A 82 6.48 3.61 -5.42
N TYR A 83 6.49 3.29 -4.13
CA TYR A 83 7.34 2.24 -3.56
C TYR A 83 6.60 0.91 -3.40
N ALA A 84 5.29 0.97 -3.18
CA ALA A 84 4.44 -0.21 -3.10
C ALA A 84 3.08 0.08 -3.71
N MET A 85 2.48 -0.91 -4.37
CA MET A 85 1.05 -0.89 -4.67
C MET A 85 0.33 -1.49 -3.46
N ALA A 86 -0.60 -0.73 -2.87
CA ALA A 86 -1.40 -1.19 -1.75
C ALA A 86 -2.87 -1.33 -2.17
N ILE A 87 -3.53 -2.34 -1.65
CA ILE A 87 -4.96 -2.62 -1.85
C ILE A 87 -5.62 -2.75 -0.48
N ASP A 88 -6.76 -2.09 -0.30
CA ASP A 88 -7.63 -2.27 0.86
C ASP A 88 -8.61 -3.41 0.59
N LEU A 89 -8.74 -4.32 1.54
CA LEU A 89 -9.59 -5.50 1.47
C LEU A 89 -10.35 -5.64 2.78
N ASP A 90 -11.65 -5.38 2.72
CA ASP A 90 -12.59 -5.60 3.82
C ASP A 90 -13.44 -6.85 3.56
N GLY A 91 -14.16 -7.32 4.59
CA GLY A 91 -15.10 -8.43 4.49
C GLY A 91 -14.47 -9.82 4.49
N VAL A 92 -13.24 -9.94 4.97
CA VAL A 92 -12.57 -11.22 5.27
C VAL A 92 -12.76 -11.51 6.76
N ASP A 93 -13.99 -11.89 7.13
CA ASP A 93 -14.43 -11.92 8.53
C ASP A 93 -14.45 -13.34 9.10
N THR A 94 -14.47 -14.35 8.23
CA THR A 94 -14.53 -15.77 8.59
C THR A 94 -13.25 -16.53 8.24
N LEU A 95 -13.04 -17.67 8.89
CA LEU A 95 -11.89 -18.55 8.60
C LEU A 95 -11.96 -19.11 7.17
N ASP A 96 -13.17 -19.36 6.65
CA ASP A 96 -13.34 -19.88 5.29
C ASP A 96 -12.96 -18.84 4.23
N GLU A 97 -13.39 -17.58 4.40
CA GLU A 97 -12.99 -16.46 3.54
C GLU A 97 -11.47 -16.24 3.59
N TRP A 98 -10.88 -16.29 4.79
CA TRP A 98 -9.43 -16.21 4.97
C TRP A 98 -8.70 -17.35 4.24
N ASN A 99 -9.12 -18.59 4.44
CA ASN A 99 -8.51 -19.76 3.81
C ASN A 99 -8.63 -19.69 2.29
N PHE A 100 -9.75 -19.17 1.79
CA PHE A 100 -9.95 -18.95 0.36
C PHE A 100 -9.02 -17.87 -0.19
N LEU A 101 -8.91 -16.72 0.47
CA LEU A 101 -7.95 -15.66 0.12
C LEU A 101 -6.52 -16.21 0.08
N MET A 102 -6.10 -16.97 1.10
CA MET A 102 -4.78 -17.60 1.13
C MET A 102 -4.62 -18.59 -0.02
N THR A 103 -5.65 -19.37 -0.35
CA THR A 103 -5.62 -20.28 -1.50
C THR A 103 -5.44 -19.52 -2.82
N GLN A 104 -6.15 -18.41 -3.02
CA GLN A 104 -5.98 -17.54 -4.19
C GLN A 104 -4.56 -16.98 -4.31
N ILE A 105 -3.91 -16.69 -3.19
CA ILE A 105 -2.53 -16.21 -3.14
C ILE A 105 -1.54 -17.36 -3.41
N ASP A 106 -1.70 -18.49 -2.71
CA ASP A 106 -0.76 -19.60 -2.74
C ASP A 106 -0.79 -20.36 -4.06
N LYS A 107 -1.98 -20.51 -4.64
CA LYS A 107 -2.21 -21.19 -5.93
C LYS A 107 -2.49 -20.22 -7.07
N GLY A 108 -2.08 -18.96 -6.93
CA GLY A 108 -2.51 -17.89 -7.83
C GLY A 108 -2.32 -18.20 -9.31
N HIS A 109 -1.17 -18.78 -9.69
CA HIS A 109 -0.91 -19.18 -11.08
C HIS A 109 -1.77 -20.36 -11.55
N GLU A 110 -1.98 -21.38 -10.71
CA GLU A 110 -2.80 -22.55 -11.04
C GLU A 110 -4.26 -22.15 -11.25
N MET A 111 -4.74 -21.23 -10.43
CA MET A 111 -6.13 -20.80 -10.46
C MET A 111 -6.48 -20.03 -11.74
N LEU A 112 -5.52 -19.34 -12.40
CA LEU A 112 -5.76 -18.51 -13.61
C LEU A 112 -6.55 -19.21 -14.72
N SER A 113 -6.62 -20.54 -14.71
CA SER A 113 -7.40 -21.38 -15.65
C SER A 113 -8.90 -21.49 -15.34
N PHE A 114 -9.33 -21.25 -14.10
CA PHE A 114 -10.73 -21.39 -13.63
C PHE A 114 -11.26 -20.14 -12.92
N VAL A 115 -10.42 -19.47 -12.12
CA VAL A 115 -10.74 -18.29 -11.30
C VAL A 115 -9.48 -17.40 -11.27
N TRP A 116 -9.60 -16.08 -11.36
CA TRP A 116 -8.39 -15.26 -11.40
C TRP A 116 -7.64 -15.23 -10.05
N GLY A 117 -6.58 -16.03 -9.92
CA GLY A 117 -5.72 -16.04 -8.74
C GLY A 117 -5.07 -14.68 -8.44
N LEU A 118 -4.52 -14.54 -7.24
CA LEU A 118 -3.91 -13.30 -6.77
C LEU A 118 -2.37 -13.40 -6.78
N PRO A 119 -1.67 -12.30 -7.10
CA PRO A 119 -0.25 -12.23 -6.84
C PRO A 119 -0.02 -12.34 -5.33
N ARG A 120 1.04 -13.07 -4.93
CA ARG A 120 1.48 -13.07 -3.54
C ARG A 120 1.94 -11.66 -3.13
N PRO A 121 1.37 -11.05 -2.08
CA PRO A 121 1.83 -9.76 -1.59
C PRO A 121 3.16 -9.90 -0.87
N THR A 122 3.90 -8.80 -0.75
CA THR A 122 5.09 -8.73 0.10
C THR A 122 4.68 -8.71 1.58
N TYR A 123 3.65 -7.92 1.92
CA TYR A 123 3.09 -7.86 3.27
C TYR A 123 1.57 -7.93 3.28
N ILE A 124 1.04 -8.54 4.33
CA ILE A 124 -0.36 -8.44 4.73
C ILE A 124 -0.41 -7.63 6.03
N VAL A 125 -1.27 -6.61 6.07
CA VAL A 125 -1.38 -5.69 7.20
C VAL A 125 -2.78 -5.74 7.77
N GLY A 126 -2.91 -6.10 9.05
CA GLY A 126 -4.17 -6.00 9.79
C GLY A 126 -4.45 -4.54 10.15
N SER A 127 -5.40 -3.91 9.46
CA SER A 127 -5.72 -2.49 9.64
C SER A 127 -6.70 -2.24 10.78
N GLY A 128 -7.26 -3.30 11.38
CA GLY A 128 -8.16 -3.27 12.53
C GLY A 128 -9.48 -3.98 12.24
N THR A 129 -10.13 -3.62 11.13
CA THR A 129 -11.37 -4.27 10.64
C THR A 129 -11.19 -4.90 9.26
N GLY A 130 -10.05 -4.67 8.61
CA GLY A 130 -9.76 -5.18 7.27
C GLY A 130 -8.28 -5.49 7.12
N LEU A 131 -7.91 -5.84 5.89
CA LEU A 131 -6.57 -6.20 5.48
C LEU A 131 -6.06 -5.21 4.42
N HIS A 132 -4.81 -4.78 4.56
CA HIS A 132 -4.11 -4.17 3.43
C HIS A 132 -3.11 -5.15 2.84
N LEU A 133 -3.17 -5.35 1.52
CA LEU A 133 -2.20 -6.13 0.79
C LEU A 133 -1.18 -5.17 0.16
N TYR A 134 0.10 -5.31 0.53
CA TYR A 134 1.19 -4.49 0.01
C TYR A 134 2.07 -5.29 -0.94
N PHE A 135 2.19 -4.79 -2.16
CA PHE A 135 3.09 -5.27 -3.20
C PHE A 135 4.26 -4.28 -3.30
N VAL A 136 5.33 -4.53 -2.56
CA VAL A 136 6.49 -3.63 -2.50
C VAL A 136 7.35 -3.84 -3.74
N PHE A 137 7.64 -2.77 -4.47
CA PHE A 137 8.43 -2.88 -5.69
C PHE A 137 9.92 -3.03 -5.40
N GLU A 138 10.61 -3.85 -6.20
CA GLU A 138 12.08 -3.95 -6.18
C GLU A 138 12.74 -2.59 -6.47
N ARG A 139 12.17 -1.87 -7.43
CA ARG A 139 12.57 -0.53 -7.83
C ARG A 139 11.34 0.39 -7.82
N PRO A 140 11.43 1.58 -7.22
CA PRO A 140 10.31 2.50 -7.15
C PRO A 140 9.90 2.99 -8.53
N ILE A 141 8.60 3.21 -8.75
CA ILE A 141 8.06 3.57 -10.07
C ILE A 141 7.84 5.08 -10.15
N PRO A 142 8.45 5.81 -11.11
CA PRO A 142 8.15 7.21 -11.38
C PRO A 142 6.66 7.44 -11.68
N LEU A 143 6.03 8.37 -10.97
CA LEU A 143 4.60 8.67 -11.07
C LEU A 143 4.30 9.76 -12.12
N PHE A 144 4.61 9.47 -13.38
CA PHE A 144 4.12 10.27 -14.50
C PHE A 144 2.63 10.01 -14.75
N ARG A 145 1.92 10.98 -15.34
CA ARG A 145 0.46 10.88 -15.58
C ARG A 145 0.07 9.64 -16.38
N SER A 146 0.86 9.26 -17.38
CA SER A 146 0.65 8.04 -18.19
C SER A 146 0.83 6.78 -17.34
N THR A 147 1.91 6.70 -16.56
CA THR A 147 2.22 5.57 -15.68
C THR A 147 1.17 5.40 -14.60
N VAL A 148 0.69 6.49 -13.99
CA VAL A 148 -0.40 6.48 -13.00
C VAL A 148 -1.65 5.82 -13.59
N LYS A 149 -2.07 6.21 -14.79
CA LYS A 149 -3.27 5.66 -15.43
C LYS A 149 -3.18 4.14 -15.62
N GLU A 150 -2.02 3.66 -16.08
CA GLU A 150 -1.80 2.22 -16.29
C GLU A 150 -1.77 1.47 -14.94
N LEU A 151 -1.06 1.99 -13.93
CA LEU A 151 -1.01 1.40 -12.59
C LEU A 151 -2.37 1.37 -11.90
N GLU A 152 -3.21 2.39 -12.08
CA GLU A 152 -4.57 2.39 -11.56
C GLU A 152 -5.44 1.33 -12.22
N ARG A 153 -5.30 1.12 -13.54
CA ARG A 153 -6.01 0.06 -14.25
C ARG A 153 -5.62 -1.32 -13.71
N LEU A 154 -4.32 -1.58 -13.56
CA LEU A 154 -3.81 -2.81 -12.96
C LEU A 154 -4.30 -2.99 -11.52
N ARG A 155 -4.13 -1.98 -10.66
CA ARG A 155 -4.58 -2.04 -9.26
C ARG A 155 -6.05 -2.37 -9.16
N ARG A 156 -6.91 -1.65 -9.88
CA ARG A 156 -8.37 -1.87 -9.85
C ARG A 156 -8.74 -3.30 -10.23
N ARG A 157 -8.03 -3.89 -11.20
CA ARG A 157 -8.26 -5.27 -11.61
C ARG A 157 -7.90 -6.27 -10.51
N ILE A 158 -6.73 -6.12 -9.90
CA ILE A 158 -6.29 -6.95 -8.76
C ILE A 158 -7.23 -6.77 -7.56
N THR A 159 -7.64 -5.53 -7.26
CA THR A 159 -8.62 -5.24 -6.20
C THR A 159 -9.92 -5.97 -6.44
N TRP A 160 -10.48 -5.92 -7.66
CA TRP A 160 -11.68 -6.67 -7.99
C TRP A 160 -11.49 -8.18 -7.79
N GLN A 161 -10.36 -8.76 -8.19
CA GLN A 161 -10.08 -10.19 -8.00
C GLN A 161 -10.09 -10.59 -6.54
N ALA A 162 -9.53 -9.73 -5.68
CA ALA A 162 -9.45 -9.96 -4.25
C ALA A 162 -10.83 -9.85 -3.57
N TRP A 163 -11.72 -9.02 -4.09
CA TRP A 163 -13.05 -8.83 -3.49
C TRP A 163 -14.08 -9.85 -4.01
N THR A 164 -14.15 -10.12 -5.31
CA THR A 164 -15.38 -10.69 -5.92
C THR A 164 -15.38 -12.19 -6.16
N GLN A 165 -14.37 -12.92 -5.67
CA GLN A 165 -14.20 -14.33 -6.02
C GLN A 165 -14.40 -15.31 -4.87
N GLY A 166 -15.03 -14.87 -3.77
CA GLY A 166 -15.30 -15.70 -2.60
C GLY A 166 -14.38 -15.42 -1.40
N ALA A 167 -13.43 -14.49 -1.56
CA ALA A 167 -12.57 -14.03 -0.47
C ALA A 167 -13.22 -12.96 0.41
N SER A 168 -14.24 -12.25 -0.07
CA SER A 168 -14.93 -11.21 0.70
C SER A 168 -16.45 -11.36 0.64
N SER A 169 -17.09 -11.26 1.81
CA SER A 169 -18.55 -11.15 1.94
C SER A 169 -19.13 -9.86 1.33
N LEU A 170 -18.29 -8.86 1.08
CA LEU A 170 -18.68 -7.55 0.55
C LEU A 170 -18.46 -7.40 -0.97
N HIS A 171 -18.41 -8.52 -1.70
CA HIS A 171 -18.14 -8.55 -3.14
C HIS A 171 -19.03 -7.65 -4.01
N ASP A 172 -20.26 -7.36 -3.59
CA ASP A 172 -21.17 -6.46 -4.31
C ASP A 172 -20.84 -4.96 -4.13
N ASN A 173 -19.98 -4.61 -3.17
CA ASN A 173 -19.63 -3.24 -2.80
C ASN A 173 -18.12 -2.99 -2.84
N VAL A 174 -17.44 -3.47 -3.89
CA VAL A 174 -15.99 -3.32 -4.06
C VAL A 174 -15.57 -1.85 -3.92
N GLN A 175 -14.70 -1.57 -2.96
CA GLN A 175 -14.14 -0.24 -2.75
C GLN A 175 -12.90 -0.02 -3.62
N TYR A 176 -12.97 0.96 -4.52
CA TYR A 176 -11.85 1.34 -5.38
C TYR A 176 -11.21 2.63 -4.88
N GLU A 177 -10.29 2.50 -3.92
CA GLU A 177 -9.48 3.62 -3.44
C GLU A 177 -8.48 4.10 -4.48
N SER A 178 -8.04 5.36 -4.41
CA SER A 178 -7.05 5.96 -5.34
C SER A 178 -5.63 5.38 -5.16
N LEU A 179 -4.77 5.46 -6.20
CA LEU A 179 -3.34 5.10 -6.06
C LEU A 179 -2.64 5.92 -4.98
N PHE A 180 -3.10 7.16 -4.78
CA PHE A 180 -2.53 8.10 -3.83
C PHE A 180 -3.16 7.99 -2.43
N GLN A 181 -4.02 6.99 -2.20
CA GLN A 181 -4.68 6.80 -0.92
C GLN A 181 -3.64 6.61 0.19
N GLY A 182 -3.91 7.22 1.34
CA GLY A 182 -3.13 6.99 2.54
C GLY A 182 -3.70 5.80 3.30
N PHE A 183 -2.85 4.87 3.67
CA PHE A 183 -3.22 3.68 4.43
C PHE A 183 -2.77 3.83 5.88
N ARG A 184 -3.44 3.12 6.79
CA ARG A 184 -3.08 3.14 8.21
C ARG A 184 -1.63 2.72 8.41
N MET A 185 -0.90 3.50 9.21
CA MET A 185 0.50 3.26 9.52
C MET A 185 0.66 2.04 10.44
N VAL A 186 1.59 1.15 10.11
CA VAL A 186 1.94 -0.01 10.95
C VAL A 186 2.44 0.44 12.34
N GLY A 187 1.80 -0.01 13.40
CA GLY A 187 2.10 0.43 14.78
C GLY A 187 1.31 1.64 15.24
N SER A 188 0.55 2.32 14.38
CA SER A 188 -0.46 3.29 14.83
C SER A 188 -1.71 2.60 15.37
N ILE A 189 -2.52 3.34 16.14
CA ILE A 189 -3.74 2.80 16.75
C ILE A 189 -4.82 2.48 15.69
N THR A 190 -5.58 1.43 15.93
CA THR A 190 -6.75 1.06 15.14
C THR A 190 -8.03 1.61 15.76
N LYS A 191 -9.15 1.48 15.03
CA LYS A 191 -10.49 1.87 15.55
C LYS A 191 -10.87 1.12 16.83
N ASN A 192 -10.30 -0.07 17.04
CA ASN A 192 -10.64 -0.96 18.15
C ASN A 192 -9.67 -0.81 19.34
N GLY A 193 -8.76 0.19 19.29
CA GLY A 193 -7.75 0.41 20.32
C GLY A 193 -6.52 -0.52 20.22
N GLU A 194 -6.51 -1.43 19.24
CA GLU A 194 -5.33 -2.25 18.93
C GLU A 194 -4.31 -1.46 18.10
N ARG A 195 -3.18 -2.08 17.76
CA ARG A 195 -2.13 -1.48 16.93
C ARG A 195 -2.06 -2.20 15.59
N THR A 196 -1.96 -1.46 14.49
CA THR A 196 -1.81 -2.04 13.15
C THR A 196 -0.58 -2.93 13.07
N ARG A 197 -0.73 -4.17 12.60
CA ARG A 197 0.37 -5.14 12.49
C ARG A 197 0.55 -5.55 11.04
N ALA A 198 1.80 -5.80 10.66
CA ALA A 198 2.14 -6.27 9.33
C ALA A 198 2.92 -7.58 9.43
N PHE A 199 2.64 -8.46 8.47
CA PHE A 199 3.21 -9.78 8.35
C PHE A 199 3.91 -9.85 6.99
N LYS A 200 5.21 -10.15 6.98
CA LYS A 200 5.96 -10.40 5.75
C LYS A 200 5.59 -11.78 5.24
N VAL A 201 5.05 -11.87 4.04
CA VAL A 201 4.53 -13.13 3.48
C VAL A 201 5.09 -13.44 2.09
N GLY A 202 5.83 -12.52 1.50
CA GLY A 202 6.44 -12.68 0.19
C GLY A 202 7.60 -11.71 -0.04
N GLU A 203 8.18 -11.80 -1.22
CA GLU A 203 9.28 -10.95 -1.65
C GLU A 203 8.80 -9.66 -2.31
N LYS A 204 9.75 -8.77 -2.59
CA LYS A 204 9.49 -7.60 -3.44
C LYS A 204 9.10 -8.07 -4.84
N VAL A 205 8.31 -7.25 -5.51
CA VAL A 205 7.72 -7.56 -6.81
C VAL A 205 8.15 -6.59 -7.90
N THR A 206 7.89 -6.96 -9.13
CA THR A 206 7.99 -6.10 -10.31
C THR A 206 6.60 -5.86 -10.89
N VAL A 207 6.46 -4.83 -11.73
CA VAL A 207 5.22 -4.63 -12.50
C VAL A 207 4.98 -5.82 -13.44
N GLU A 208 6.05 -6.37 -14.00
CA GLU A 208 6.05 -7.54 -14.85
C GLU A 208 5.48 -8.77 -14.14
N TYR A 209 5.86 -9.01 -12.88
CA TYR A 209 5.26 -10.07 -12.06
C TYR A 209 3.76 -9.85 -11.86
N LEU A 210 3.34 -8.65 -11.47
CA LEU A 210 1.91 -8.35 -11.27
C LEU A 210 1.09 -8.53 -12.55
N ASN A 211 1.65 -8.20 -13.71
CA ASN A 211 1.01 -8.37 -15.02
C ASN A 211 0.66 -9.83 -15.35
N GLN A 212 1.33 -10.82 -14.73
CA GLN A 212 1.05 -12.24 -14.96
C GLN A 212 -0.28 -12.68 -14.35
N TYR A 213 -0.82 -11.91 -13.39
CA TYR A 213 -2.04 -12.26 -12.65
C TYR A 213 -3.29 -11.55 -13.17
N VAL A 214 -3.17 -10.79 -14.27
CA VAL A 214 -4.28 -10.07 -14.88
C VAL A 214 -4.39 -10.37 -16.37
N PRO A 215 -5.60 -10.24 -16.96
CA PRO A 215 -5.78 -10.28 -18.40
C PRO A 215 -4.97 -9.20 -19.12
N GLU A 216 -4.69 -9.42 -20.41
CA GLU A 216 -3.81 -8.57 -21.22
C GLU A 216 -4.24 -7.09 -21.24
N GLU A 217 -5.54 -6.82 -21.31
CA GLU A 217 -6.10 -5.47 -21.36
C GLU A 217 -5.89 -4.65 -20.06
N TYR A 218 -5.55 -5.32 -18.95
CA TYR A 218 -5.25 -4.68 -17.67
C TYR A 218 -3.74 -4.55 -17.39
N ARG A 219 -2.89 -5.20 -18.19
CA ARG A 219 -1.43 -5.18 -18.00
C ARG A 219 -0.87 -3.77 -18.20
N VAL A 220 0.19 -3.46 -17.48
CA VAL A 220 0.94 -2.21 -17.60
C VAL A 220 2.10 -2.44 -18.56
N VAL A 221 2.05 -1.76 -19.72
CA VAL A 221 3.06 -1.91 -20.78
C VAL A 221 3.85 -0.62 -21.03
N LYS A 222 3.44 0.51 -20.44
CA LYS A 222 4.08 1.81 -20.60
C LYS A 222 4.47 2.40 -19.24
N PHE A 223 5.68 2.09 -18.81
CA PHE A 223 6.29 2.58 -17.57
C PHE A 223 7.82 2.53 -17.65
N SER A 224 8.48 3.13 -16.68
CA SER A 224 9.93 3.04 -16.49
C SER A 224 10.21 2.78 -15.01
N TYR A 225 11.44 2.36 -14.71
CA TYR A 225 12.00 2.33 -13.36
C TYR A 225 12.93 3.52 -13.17
#